data_AF-A0A2V9HUH1-F1
#
_entry.id   AF-A0A2V9HUH1-F1
#
_cell.length_a   1.000
_cell.length_b   1.000
_cell.length_c   1.000
_cell.angle_alpha   90.00
_cell.angle_beta   90.00
_cell.angle_gamma   90.00
#
_symmetry.space_group_name_H-M   'P 1'
#
loop_
_entity.id
_entity.type
_entity.pdbx_description
1 polymer ?
#
loop_
_entity_poly.entity_id
_entity_poly.type
_entity_poly.pdbx_seq_one_letter_code
_entity_poly.pdbx_strand_id
1 'polypeptide(L)'
;MVPSTFFLPHTLFRRATIAGAFLSIAFVLGAAPSDRAAAPKQPAAPKLVVLLVVDQMRGDYVDKFLGQWSAGLKRLVEEGAWFRDAAYPYAATETCVGHATISTGAFPVTHGMVANAWWDRQDKKMVTCTEDPHPGVKNIGYA
;
A
#
# COMPACT_ATOMS: atom_id res chain seq x y z
N MET A 1 -46.41 -52.22 34.00
CA MET A 1 -46.83 -51.27 35.06
C MET A 1 -46.84 -49.89 34.43
N VAL A 2 -48.04 -49.42 34.08
CA VAL A 2 -48.44 -48.10 33.55
C VAL A 2 -49.61 -47.71 34.50
N PRO A 3 -49.96 -46.44 34.80
CA PRO A 3 -49.96 -45.24 33.96
C PRO A 3 -49.43 -43.98 34.71
N SER A 4 -49.34 -42.75 34.18
CA SER A 4 -50.36 -41.94 33.49
C SER A 4 -49.64 -40.69 32.93
N THR A 5 -49.55 -40.45 31.62
CA THR A 5 -50.51 -39.73 30.74
C THR A 5 -50.82 -38.28 31.13
N PHE A 6 -50.39 -37.33 30.29
CA PHE A 6 -51.07 -36.06 29.99
C PHE A 6 -50.66 -35.64 28.55
N PHE A 7 -51.45 -35.99 27.53
CA PHE A 7 -52.52 -35.23 26.87
C PHE A 7 -52.05 -34.18 25.83
N LEU A 8 -52.25 -34.52 24.55
CA LEU A 8 -52.20 -33.70 23.31
C LEU A 8 -53.45 -32.78 23.21
N PRO A 9 -53.47 -31.75 22.33
CA PRO A 9 -54.10 -31.98 21.02
C PRO A 9 -53.49 -31.25 19.81
N HIS A 10 -53.76 -31.87 18.67
CA HIS A 10 -53.65 -31.38 17.30
C HIS A 10 -54.51 -30.14 17.00
N THR A 11 -54.02 -29.27 16.11
CA THR A 11 -54.80 -28.59 15.04
C THR A 11 -53.79 -28.02 14.02
N LEU A 12 -53.53 -28.63 12.85
CA LEU A 12 -54.24 -28.47 11.57
C LEU A 12 -54.52 -27.02 11.17
N PHE A 13 -53.72 -26.41 10.28
CA PHE A 13 -54.05 -25.30 9.34
C PHE A 13 -52.75 -24.98 8.57
N ARG A 14 -52.64 -24.89 7.24
CA ARG A 14 -53.51 -25.08 6.08
C ARG A 14 -52.56 -25.27 4.88
N ARG A 15 -52.88 -26.18 3.97
CA ARG A 15 -52.25 -26.26 2.64
C ARG A 15 -52.59 -25.01 1.84
N ALA A 16 -51.64 -24.44 1.12
CA ALA A 16 -51.90 -23.65 -0.08
C ALA A 16 -50.67 -23.68 -1.00
N THR A 17 -50.64 -24.68 -1.87
CA THR A 17 -50.00 -24.62 -3.18
C THR A 17 -50.49 -23.39 -3.93
N ILE A 18 -49.58 -22.53 -4.41
CA ILE A 18 -49.89 -21.62 -5.52
C ILE A 18 -48.89 -21.92 -6.62
N ALA A 19 -49.34 -22.77 -7.53
CA ALA A 19 -48.78 -22.90 -8.86
C ALA A 19 -49.18 -21.69 -9.70
N GLY A 20 -48.22 -21.20 -10.50
CA GLY A 20 -48.48 -20.64 -11.83
C GLY A 20 -49.12 -19.26 -11.91
N ALA A 21 -48.31 -18.27 -12.27
CA ALA A 21 -48.68 -17.31 -13.31
C ALA A 21 -47.39 -16.73 -13.91
N PHE A 22 -46.95 -17.32 -15.02
CA PHE A 22 -46.06 -16.65 -15.97
C PHE A 22 -46.81 -15.44 -16.51
N LEU A 23 -46.60 -14.28 -15.89
CA LEU A 23 -47.07 -13.02 -16.44
C LEU A 23 -45.91 -12.38 -17.21
N SER A 24 -46.01 -12.48 -18.52
CA SER A 24 -45.15 -11.86 -19.52
C SER A 24 -45.05 -10.36 -19.26
N ILE A 25 -43.99 -9.93 -18.58
CA ILE A 25 -43.57 -8.54 -18.60
C ILE A 25 -42.86 -8.34 -19.95
N ALA A 26 -43.60 -7.76 -20.89
CA ALA A 26 -43.03 -7.26 -22.13
C ALA A 26 -41.93 -6.25 -21.79
N PHE A 27 -40.68 -6.69 -21.98
CA PHE A 27 -39.50 -5.86 -21.83
C PHE A 27 -39.52 -4.84 -22.97
N VAL A 28 -40.10 -3.67 -22.72
CA VAL A 28 -39.99 -2.51 -23.61
C VAL A 28 -38.52 -2.12 -23.59
N LEU A 29 -37.78 -2.61 -24.59
CA LEU A 29 -36.40 -2.23 -24.89
C LEU A 29 -36.41 -0.80 -25.44
N GLY A 30 -36.76 0.16 -24.59
CA GLY A 30 -36.56 1.57 -24.88
C GLY A 30 -35.06 1.82 -24.88
N ALA A 31 -34.49 2.04 -26.07
CA ALA A 31 -33.14 2.52 -26.23
C ALA A 31 -33.07 3.96 -25.67
N ALA A 32 -32.90 4.07 -24.35
CA ALA A 32 -32.49 5.32 -23.73
C ALA A 32 -31.12 5.69 -24.32
N PRO A 33 -30.91 6.94 -24.77
CA PRO A 33 -29.58 7.37 -25.18
C PRO A 33 -28.66 7.18 -23.98
N SER A 34 -27.71 6.25 -24.13
CA SER A 34 -26.61 6.12 -23.21
C SER A 34 -25.77 7.38 -23.38
N ASP A 35 -25.99 8.38 -22.53
CA ASP A 35 -25.04 9.46 -22.32
C ASP A 35 -23.72 8.81 -21.88
N ARG A 36 -22.86 8.52 -22.86
CA ARG A 36 -21.49 8.09 -22.62
C ARG A 36 -20.82 9.26 -21.91
N ALA A 37 -20.79 9.21 -20.58
CA ALA A 37 -19.97 10.09 -19.78
C ALA A 37 -18.57 10.10 -20.41
N ALA A 38 -18.09 11.30 -20.77
CA ALA A 38 -16.78 11.46 -21.37
C ALA A 38 -15.76 10.79 -20.45
N ALA A 39 -14.91 9.93 -21.02
CA ALA A 39 -13.87 9.26 -20.25
C ALA A 39 -13.04 10.32 -19.50
N PRO A 40 -12.77 10.13 -18.19
CA PRO A 40 -12.01 11.10 -17.42
C PRO A 40 -10.68 11.36 -18.13
N LYS A 41 -10.42 12.63 -18.43
CA LYS A 41 -9.21 13.05 -19.14
C LYS A 41 -8.02 12.67 -18.27
N GLN A 42 -7.19 11.73 -18.76
CA GLN A 42 -6.02 11.28 -18.01
C GLN A 42 -5.12 12.48 -17.74
N PRO A 43 -4.67 12.70 -16.48
CA PRO A 43 -3.77 13.80 -16.17
C PRO A 43 -2.53 13.72 -17.05
N ALA A 44 -2.07 14.87 -17.53
CA ALA A 44 -0.81 14.91 -18.28
C ALA A 44 0.34 14.41 -17.38
N ALA A 45 1.26 13.65 -17.95
CA ALA A 45 2.42 13.17 -17.23
C ALA A 45 3.26 14.34 -16.69
N PRO A 46 3.79 14.25 -15.46
CA PRO A 46 4.64 15.30 -14.90
C PRO A 46 5.94 15.41 -15.70
N LYS A 47 6.40 16.64 -15.96
CA LYS A 47 7.67 16.90 -16.65
C LYS A 47 8.90 16.71 -15.75
N LEU A 48 8.69 16.74 -14.43
CA LEU A 48 9.74 16.59 -13.42
C LEU A 48 9.18 15.77 -12.26
N VAL A 49 9.96 14.79 -11.81
CA VAL A 49 9.72 14.03 -10.59
C VAL A 49 10.87 14.32 -9.64
N VAL A 50 10.55 14.70 -8.40
CA VAL A 50 11.52 14.94 -7.34
C VAL A 50 11.33 13.88 -6.28
N LEU A 51 12.34 13.03 -6.09
CA LEU A 51 12.40 12.09 -4.97
C LEU A 51 13.14 12.78 -3.81
N LEU A 52 12.43 13.03 -2.71
CA LEU A 52 12.97 13.64 -1.51
C LEU A 52 12.97 12.62 -0.37
N VAL A 53 14.16 12.31 0.15
CA VAL A 53 14.34 11.43 1.32
C VAL A 53 15.00 12.27 2.42
N VAL A 54 14.34 12.38 3.57
CA VAL A 54 14.89 13.05 4.75
C VAL A 54 15.51 11.99 5.64
N ASP A 55 16.84 12.00 5.75
CA ASP A 55 17.55 10.98 6.53
C ASP A 55 17.13 11.00 8.00
N GLN A 56 16.95 9.81 8.57
CA GLN A 56 16.57 9.60 9.96
C GLN A 56 15.23 10.24 10.40
N MET A 57 14.37 10.66 9.45
CA MET A 57 13.05 11.20 9.76
C MET A 57 12.06 10.10 10.15
N ARG A 58 11.78 9.98 11.46
CA ARG A 58 10.76 9.07 11.97
C ARG A 58 9.35 9.54 11.61
N GLY A 59 8.42 8.59 11.44
CA GLY A 59 7.02 8.89 11.11
C GLY A 59 6.30 9.76 12.15
N ASP A 60 6.57 9.56 13.45
CA ASP A 60 5.95 10.31 14.54
C ASP A 60 6.41 11.78 14.62
N TYR A 61 7.48 12.15 13.92
CA TYR A 61 7.90 13.55 13.83
C TYR A 61 6.92 14.41 13.05
N VAL A 62 6.16 13.82 12.11
CA VAL A 62 5.10 14.54 11.42
C VAL A 62 4.07 15.00 12.44
N ASP A 63 3.46 14.09 13.20
CA ASP A 63 2.44 14.45 14.19
C ASP A 63 2.99 15.39 15.28
N LYS A 64 4.24 15.17 15.73
CA LYS A 64 4.88 15.98 16.78
C LYS A 64 5.14 17.44 16.37
N PHE A 65 5.54 17.67 15.12
CA PHE A 65 6.03 18.99 14.68
C PHE A 65 5.14 19.68 13.65
N LEU A 66 4.09 19.02 13.13
CA LEU A 66 3.21 19.57 12.09
C LEU A 66 2.63 20.94 12.47
N GLY A 67 2.27 21.14 13.74
CA GLY A 67 1.75 22.43 14.24
C GLY A 67 2.74 23.60 14.14
N GLN A 68 4.04 23.32 14.00
CA GLN A 68 5.10 24.33 13.85
C GLN A 68 5.45 24.59 12.38
N TRP A 69 4.98 23.77 11.45
CA TRP A 69 5.27 23.93 10.03
C TRP A 69 4.32 24.95 9.38
N SER A 70 4.86 25.77 8.48
CA SER A 70 4.11 26.82 7.78
C SER A 70 4.06 26.64 6.26
N ALA A 71 4.94 25.81 5.68
CA ALA A 71 5.05 25.55 4.25
C ALA A 71 5.79 24.22 3.99
N GLY A 72 6.19 23.96 2.74
CA GLY A 72 7.10 22.85 2.38
C GLY A 72 6.52 21.47 2.73
N LEU A 73 7.07 20.82 3.76
CA LEU A 73 6.60 19.50 4.23
C LEU A 73 5.13 19.51 4.65
N LYS A 74 4.64 20.62 5.23
CA LYS A 74 3.22 20.77 5.58
C LYS A 74 2.31 20.61 4.37
N ARG A 75 2.69 21.23 3.24
CA ARG A 75 1.95 21.13 1.99
C ARG A 75 1.87 19.68 1.51
N LEU A 76 2.97 18.92 1.60
CA LEU A 76 3.00 17.51 1.19
C LEU A 76 2.06 16.65 2.05
N VAL A 77 1.91 16.96 3.34
CA VAL A 77 1.03 16.24 4.27
C VAL A 77 -0.45 16.63 4.08
N GLU A 78 -0.75 17.92 3.90
CA GLU A 78 -2.13 18.42 3.85
C GLU A 78 -2.78 18.31 2.47
N GLU A 79 -2.01 18.49 1.39
CA GLU A 79 -2.51 18.50 0.00
C GLU A 79 -2.12 17.24 -0.79
N GLY A 80 -1.20 16.44 -0.25
CA GLY A 80 -0.64 15.26 -0.92
C GLY A 80 -1.31 13.94 -0.53
N ALA A 81 -0.77 12.85 -1.08
CA ALA A 81 -1.10 11.51 -0.61
C ALA A 81 -0.20 11.15 0.58
N TRP A 82 -0.81 10.86 1.73
CA TRP A 82 -0.08 10.54 2.96
C TRP A 82 -0.30 9.09 3.39
N PHE A 83 0.77 8.28 3.33
CA PHE A 83 0.78 6.89 3.75
C PHE A 83 1.32 6.77 5.18
N ARG A 84 0.42 6.55 6.15
CA ARG A 84 0.76 6.56 7.60
C ARG A 84 1.34 5.23 8.10
N ASP A 85 0.98 4.13 7.45
CA ASP A 85 1.41 2.77 7.80
C ASP A 85 2.55 2.27 6.90
N ALA A 86 3.39 3.17 6.42
CA ALA A 86 4.59 2.82 5.65
C ALA A 86 5.70 2.32 6.60
N ALA A 87 6.30 1.19 6.28
CA ALA A 87 7.39 0.60 7.05
C ALA A 87 8.43 -0.05 6.14
N TYR A 88 9.66 -0.17 6.62
CA TYR A 88 10.69 -1.00 6.00
C TYR A 88 10.49 -2.45 6.43
N PRO A 89 10.09 -3.39 5.54
CA PRO A 89 9.82 -4.77 5.91
C PRO A 89 11.11 -5.61 5.92
N TYR A 90 12.19 -5.06 6.46
CA TYR A 90 13.50 -5.70 6.57
C TYR A 90 14.26 -5.15 7.79
N ALA A 91 15.22 -5.95 8.29
CA ALA A 91 15.90 -5.66 9.54
C ALA A 91 16.93 -4.52 9.44
N ALA A 92 17.69 -4.46 8.34
CA ALA A 92 18.76 -3.48 8.16
C ALA A 92 18.18 -2.11 7.75
N THR A 93 17.65 -1.35 8.70
CA THR A 93 17.14 0.01 8.49
C THR A 93 18.27 1.04 8.47
N GLU A 94 19.23 0.84 7.58
CA GLU A 94 20.40 1.71 7.38
C GLU A 94 20.24 2.58 6.12
N THR A 95 21.01 3.67 6.04
CA THR A 95 20.91 4.69 4.99
C THR A 95 21.04 4.10 3.58
N CYS A 96 22.11 3.37 3.28
CA CYS A 96 22.33 2.80 1.95
C CYS A 96 21.26 1.78 1.56
N VAL A 97 20.82 0.96 2.51
CA VAL A 97 19.77 -0.03 2.31
C VAL A 97 18.43 0.64 1.99
N GLY A 98 18.03 1.63 2.79
CA GLY A 98 16.80 2.41 2.60
C GLY A 98 16.76 3.15 1.27
N HIS A 99 17.84 3.85 0.91
CA HIS A 99 17.91 4.58 -0.36
C HIS A 99 17.86 3.66 -1.57
N ALA A 100 18.54 2.51 -1.53
CA ALA A 100 18.47 1.52 -2.59
C ALA A 100 17.05 0.96 -2.76
N THR A 101 16.36 0.63 -1.66
CA THR A 101 14.97 0.16 -1.71
C THR A 101 14.03 1.19 -2.31
N ILE A 102 14.08 2.45 -1.84
CA ILE A 102 13.22 3.53 -2.35
C ILE A 102 13.46 3.77 -3.85
N SER A 103 14.71 3.74 -4.28
CA SER A 103 15.09 4.09 -5.67
C SER A 103 14.83 2.98 -6.67
N THR A 104 14.82 1.72 -6.22
CA THR A 104 14.65 0.54 -7.10
C THR A 104 13.25 -0.07 -7.03
N GLY A 105 12.50 0.19 -5.96
CA GLY A 105 11.23 -0.50 -5.68
C GLY A 105 11.41 -1.98 -5.31
N ALA A 106 12.64 -2.42 -5.03
CA ALA A 106 12.98 -3.79 -4.67
C ALA A 106 13.51 -3.87 -3.23
N PHE A 107 13.45 -5.05 -2.61
CA PHE A 107 13.98 -5.26 -1.26
C PHE A 107 15.47 -5.63 -1.26
N PRO A 108 16.16 -5.57 -0.10
CA PRO A 108 17.58 -5.89 0.03
C PRO A 108 17.99 -7.25 -0.52
N VAL A 109 17.12 -8.26 -0.38
CA VAL A 109 17.32 -9.60 -0.95
C VAL A 109 17.43 -9.60 -2.47
N THR A 110 16.82 -8.62 -3.13
CA THR A 110 16.80 -8.49 -4.59
C THR A 110 17.91 -7.58 -5.10
N HIS A 111 18.11 -6.40 -4.47
CA HIS A 111 19.10 -5.43 -4.94
C HIS A 111 20.50 -5.59 -4.32
N GLY A 112 20.68 -6.48 -3.34
CA GLY A 112 22.00 -6.82 -2.76
C GLY A 112 22.58 -5.81 -1.77
N MET A 113 22.10 -4.55 -1.75
CA MET A 113 22.49 -3.58 -0.71
C MET A 113 21.97 -3.99 0.67
N VAL A 114 22.87 -4.46 1.54
CA VAL A 114 22.51 -5.12 2.82
C VAL A 114 22.90 -4.32 4.07
N ALA A 115 23.83 -3.37 3.95
CA ALA A 115 24.30 -2.50 5.03
C ALA A 115 25.03 -1.27 4.43
N ASN A 116 25.35 -0.29 5.25
CA ASN A 116 26.24 0.83 4.93
C ASN A 116 27.69 0.36 4.75
N ALA A 117 28.10 -0.69 5.46
CA ALA A 117 29.38 -1.36 5.28
C ALA A 117 29.26 -2.84 5.65
N TRP A 118 30.04 -3.70 4.99
CA TRP A 118 30.07 -5.13 5.28
C TRP A 118 31.46 -5.71 5.08
N TRP A 119 31.69 -6.89 5.64
CA TRP A 119 32.91 -7.65 5.40
C TRP A 119 32.85 -8.33 4.04
N ASP A 120 33.73 -7.93 3.12
CA ASP A 120 33.94 -8.64 1.88
C ASP A 120 34.85 -9.85 2.10
N ARG A 121 34.33 -11.04 1.78
CA ARG A 121 35.05 -12.30 1.98
C ARG A 121 36.14 -12.56 0.93
N GLN A 122 36.00 -12.01 -0.27
CA GLN A 122 36.95 -12.16 -1.36
C GLN A 122 38.17 -11.28 -1.08
N ASP A 123 37.93 -10.02 -0.75
CA ASP A 123 38.98 -9.04 -0.47
C ASP A 123 39.50 -9.09 0.97
N LYS A 124 38.79 -9.77 1.87
CA LYS A 124 39.13 -9.92 3.30
C LYS A 124 39.30 -8.56 4.00
N LYS A 125 38.38 -7.65 3.74
CA LYS A 125 38.33 -6.31 4.37
C LYS A 125 36.89 -5.88 4.57
N MET A 126 36.71 -4.86 5.41
CA MET A 126 35.47 -4.09 5.41
C MET A 126 35.41 -3.21 4.16
N VAL A 127 34.26 -3.19 3.49
CA VAL A 127 33.96 -2.29 2.36
C VAL A 127 32.71 -1.49 2.68
N THR A 128 32.62 -0.25 2.17
CA THR A 128 31.43 0.59 2.29
C THR A 128 30.49 0.41 1.10
N CYS A 129 29.22 0.79 1.25
CA CYS A 129 28.18 0.66 0.22
C CYS A 129 28.46 1.42 -1.08
N THR A 130 29.40 2.36 -1.06
CA THR A 130 29.80 3.17 -2.21
C THR A 130 31.28 3.03 -2.54
N GLU A 131 31.95 2.02 -1.98
CA GLU A 131 33.35 1.75 -2.31
C GLU A 131 33.51 1.40 -3.80
N ASP A 132 34.45 2.07 -4.45
CA ASP A 132 34.84 1.81 -5.84
C ASP A 132 36.38 1.77 -5.92
N PRO A 133 36.98 0.63 -6.32
CA PRO A 133 38.43 0.48 -6.40
C PRO A 133 39.06 1.21 -7.59
N HIS A 134 38.28 1.85 -8.48
CA HIS A 134 38.81 2.53 -9.65
C HIS A 134 39.73 3.70 -9.24
N PRO A 135 40.98 3.79 -9.77
CA PRO A 135 42.00 4.72 -9.28
C PRO A 135 41.66 6.21 -9.48
N GLY A 136 40.73 6.52 -10.39
CA GLY A 136 40.20 7.87 -10.59
C GLY A 136 39.08 8.28 -9.64
N VAL A 137 38.60 7.37 -8.78
CA VAL A 137 37.50 7.64 -7.86
C VAL A 137 38.07 8.03 -6.49
N LYS A 138 37.62 9.18 -6.00
CA LYS A 138 37.92 9.64 -4.66
C LYS A 138 36.66 9.57 -3.83
N ASN A 139 36.65 8.72 -2.81
CA ASN A 139 35.59 8.76 -1.82
C ASN A 139 35.71 10.04 -0.99
N ILE A 140 34.65 10.84 -0.99
CA ILE A 140 34.55 12.13 -0.28
C ILE A 140 33.55 12.07 0.89
N GLY A 141 33.03 10.89 1.26
CA GLY A 141 31.97 10.73 2.27
C GLY A 141 32.01 9.43 3.08
N TYR A 142 31.33 9.48 4.25
CA TYR A 142 31.19 8.48 5.32
C TYR A 142 32.37 7.51 5.53
N ALA A 143 33.35 7.95 6.33
CA ALA A 143 34.15 7.06 7.17
C ALA A 143 33.44 6.84 8.51
#